data_AF-A0A081R8P4-F1
#
_entry.id   AF-A0A081R8P4-F1
#
_cell.length_a   1.000
_cell.length_b   1.000
_cell.length_c   1.000
_cell.angle_alpha   90.00
_cell.angle_beta   90.00
_cell.angle_gamma   90.00
#
_symmetry.space_group_name_H-M   'P 1'
#
loop_
_entity.id
_entity.type
_entity.pdbx_description
1 polymer ?
#
loop_
_entity_poly.entity_id
_entity_poly.type
_entity_poly.pdbx_seq_one_letter_code
_entity_poly.pdbx_strand_id
1 'polypeptide(L)'
;MIEPVALAALMLDAALGWPSWLYARIGHPVGGFARIIGAMERRWNRTDWSGPQRRRGGIALLLLLLGVAGGAGFALQWAIVRWAGDMAWFWLALAAWPGLAQRSLYAHVAPVMRALAKGDLDEARRTVGWIVGRDTDSLDEAGVARAGIESLAESFCDGVVAPLFWLVLLGLPGIWAYKAVNTADSMIGHKEAPFTDFGWAAARFDDLLNWAPARLAGLLLCIAGGGGWSVMWRDHGSHASPNAGWPEAAMAGALRIRLAGPIRYDGVLHDKPWIGAGGEADAHAMRKALRIYLSACLLLWGLTAIWESIG
;
A
#
# COMPACT_ATOMS: atom_id res chain seq x y z
N MET A 1 -28.67 -8.55 -10.90
CA MET A 1 -28.73 -7.99 -9.53
C MET A 1 -27.45 -7.21 -9.32
N ILE A 2 -27.48 -6.09 -8.61
CA ILE A 2 -26.25 -5.41 -8.18
C ILE A 2 -25.52 -6.38 -7.25
N GLU A 3 -24.36 -6.88 -7.67
CA GLU A 3 -23.54 -7.80 -6.86
C GLU A 3 -22.48 -6.98 -6.11
N PRO A 4 -22.62 -6.76 -4.78
CA PRO A 4 -21.81 -5.81 -4.03
C PRO A 4 -20.46 -6.42 -3.62
N VAL A 5 -19.72 -7.02 -4.55
CA VAL A 5 -18.50 -7.79 -4.29
C VAL A 5 -17.43 -6.93 -3.63
N ALA A 6 -17.13 -5.78 -4.23
CA ALA A 6 -16.04 -4.91 -3.80
C ALA A 6 -16.41 -4.20 -2.50
N LEU A 7 -17.66 -3.72 -2.37
CA LEU A 7 -18.14 -3.12 -1.13
C LEU A 7 -18.13 -4.14 0.03
N ALA A 8 -18.62 -5.36 -0.20
CA ALA A 8 -18.60 -6.40 0.82
C ALA A 8 -17.17 -6.77 1.24
N ALA A 9 -16.23 -6.85 0.29
CA ALA A 9 -14.82 -7.10 0.59
C ALA A 9 -14.21 -5.99 1.48
N LEU A 10 -14.52 -4.72 1.20
CA LEU A 10 -14.10 -3.58 2.03
C LEU A 10 -14.68 -3.66 3.44
N MET A 11 -15.97 -3.99 3.57
CA MET A 11 -16.63 -4.12 4.86
C MET A 11 -16.06 -5.29 5.68
N LEU A 12 -15.81 -6.43 5.03
CA LEU A 12 -15.19 -7.60 5.65
C LEU A 12 -13.79 -7.28 6.16
N ASP A 13 -12.95 -6.64 5.34
CA ASP A 13 -11.60 -6.24 5.75
C ASP A 13 -11.63 -5.25 6.92
N ALA A 14 -12.46 -4.21 6.87
CA ALA A 14 -12.54 -3.24 7.97
C ALA A 14 -13.04 -3.86 9.29
N ALA A 15 -13.93 -4.84 9.23
CA ALA A 15 -14.48 -5.52 10.40
C ALA A 15 -13.53 -6.57 10.98
N LEU A 16 -12.92 -7.39 10.12
CA LEU A 16 -12.19 -8.60 10.53
C LEU A 16 -10.67 -8.45 10.41
N GLY A 17 -10.18 -7.62 9.49
CA GLY A 17 -8.80 -7.67 9.01
C GLY A 17 -8.42 -9.07 8.55
N TRP A 18 -7.15 -9.45 8.62
CA TRP A 18 -6.75 -10.85 8.52
C TRP A 18 -6.62 -11.46 9.93
N PRO A 19 -7.52 -12.37 10.36
CA PRO A 19 -7.53 -12.87 11.72
C PRO A 19 -6.23 -13.59 12.11
N SER A 20 -5.74 -13.32 13.32
CA SER A 20 -4.50 -13.91 13.85
C SER A 20 -4.54 -15.44 13.89
N TRP A 21 -5.69 -16.04 14.21
CA TRP A 21 -5.87 -17.50 14.21
C TRP A 21 -5.74 -18.10 12.80
N LEU A 22 -6.16 -17.36 11.77
CA LEU A 22 -6.05 -17.79 10.39
C LEU A 22 -4.61 -17.63 9.91
N TYR A 23 -3.96 -16.51 10.25
CA TYR A 23 -2.54 -16.31 10.04
C TYR A 23 -1.68 -17.43 10.66
N ALA A 24 -1.97 -17.81 11.91
CA ALA A 24 -1.22 -18.88 12.59
C ALA A 24 -1.39 -20.26 11.93
N ARG A 25 -2.52 -20.51 11.26
CA ARG A 25 -2.79 -21.81 10.61
C ARG A 25 -2.26 -21.88 9.17
N ILE A 26 -2.50 -20.84 8.38
CA ILE A 26 -2.25 -20.88 6.93
C ILE A 26 -1.38 -19.72 6.41
N GLY A 27 -0.94 -18.82 7.29
CA GLY A 27 -0.26 -17.58 6.90
C GLY A 27 -1.21 -16.57 6.28
N HIS A 28 -0.65 -15.53 5.64
CA HIS A 28 -1.40 -14.61 4.80
C HIS A 28 -1.27 -15.03 3.32
N PRO A 29 -2.31 -14.93 2.46
CA PRO A 29 -2.21 -15.33 1.06
C PRO A 29 -1.04 -14.67 0.31
N VAL A 30 -0.80 -13.39 0.59
CA VAL A 30 0.34 -12.62 0.05
C VAL A 30 1.71 -13.24 0.40
N GLY A 31 1.82 -13.97 1.51
CA GLY A 31 3.05 -14.69 1.87
C GLY A 31 3.41 -15.79 0.87
N GLY A 32 2.46 -16.27 0.06
CA GLY A 32 2.74 -17.13 -1.09
C GLY A 32 3.60 -16.44 -2.15
N PHE A 33 3.28 -15.18 -2.48
CA PHE A 33 4.05 -14.39 -3.43
C PHE A 33 5.46 -14.14 -2.92
N ALA A 34 5.61 -13.76 -1.65
CA ALA A 34 6.92 -13.54 -1.03
C ALA A 34 7.82 -14.78 -1.11
N ARG A 35 7.24 -15.99 -0.92
CA ARG A 35 7.97 -17.26 -1.07
C ARG A 35 8.42 -17.50 -2.51
N ILE A 36 7.57 -17.24 -3.50
CA ILE A 36 7.92 -17.36 -4.93
C ILE A 36 9.02 -16.37 -5.28
N ILE A 37 8.86 -15.09 -4.90
CA ILE A 37 9.83 -14.02 -5.13
C ILE A 37 11.19 -14.41 -4.54
N GLY A 38 11.24 -14.75 -3.25
CA GLY A 38 12.51 -15.11 -2.59
C GLY A 38 13.16 -16.37 -3.17
N ALA A 39 12.38 -17.37 -3.60
CA ALA A 39 12.93 -18.56 -4.25
C ALA A 39 13.53 -18.25 -5.62
N MET A 40 12.85 -17.43 -6.42
CA MET A 40 13.29 -17.06 -7.76
C MET A 40 14.42 -16.03 -7.74
N GLU A 41 14.39 -15.08 -6.81
CA GLU A 41 15.47 -14.14 -6.56
C GLU A 41 16.79 -14.89 -6.31
N ARG A 42 16.84 -15.82 -5.35
CA ARG A 42 18.04 -16.64 -5.10
C ARG A 42 18.53 -17.42 -6.32
N ARG A 43 17.63 -17.78 -7.24
CA ARG A 43 17.95 -18.59 -8.42
C ARG A 43 18.34 -17.76 -9.65
N TRP A 44 17.75 -16.58 -9.81
CA TRP A 44 17.80 -15.77 -11.03
C TRP A 44 18.44 -14.38 -10.83
N ASN A 45 18.77 -14.00 -9.59
CA ASN A 45 19.50 -12.78 -9.25
C ASN A 45 20.97 -13.07 -8.88
N ARG A 46 21.65 -13.89 -9.69
CA ARG A 46 23.00 -14.33 -9.36
C ARG A 46 24.04 -13.22 -9.57
N THR A 47 25.01 -13.11 -8.65
CA THR A 47 26.05 -12.07 -8.70
C THR A 47 27.05 -12.28 -9.84
N ASP A 48 27.20 -13.50 -10.35
CA ASP A 48 28.01 -13.82 -11.53
C ASP A 48 27.33 -13.46 -12.86
N TRP A 49 26.07 -13.04 -12.83
CA TRP A 49 25.33 -12.64 -14.04
C TRP A 49 25.48 -11.15 -14.34
N SER A 50 25.54 -10.83 -15.64
CA SER A 50 25.49 -9.44 -16.12
C SER A 50 24.14 -8.78 -15.83
N GLY A 51 24.13 -7.44 -15.74
CA GLY A 51 22.90 -6.66 -15.53
C GLY A 51 21.74 -7.04 -16.48
N PRO A 52 21.96 -7.16 -17.81
CA PRO A 52 20.92 -7.61 -18.74
C PRO A 52 20.38 -9.02 -18.46
N GLN A 53 21.22 -9.96 -18.01
CA GLN A 53 20.75 -11.31 -17.63
C GLN A 53 19.87 -11.26 -16.39
N ARG A 54 20.26 -10.46 -15.38
CA ARG A 54 19.46 -10.24 -14.16
C ARG A 54 18.13 -9.56 -14.48
N ARG A 55 18.10 -8.57 -15.39
CA ARG A 55 16.86 -7.95 -15.89
C ARG A 55 15.92 -8.96 -16.53
N ARG A 56 16.44 -9.87 -17.37
CA ARG A 56 15.62 -10.95 -17.96
C ARG A 56 15.06 -11.89 -16.89
N GLY A 57 15.84 -12.21 -15.86
CA GLY A 57 15.38 -12.96 -14.70
C GLY A 57 14.24 -12.25 -13.95
N GLY A 58 14.37 -10.94 -13.74
CA GLY A 58 13.33 -10.09 -13.14
C GLY A 58 12.04 -10.05 -13.96
N ILE A 59 12.15 -9.88 -15.28
CA ILE A 59 10.99 -9.93 -16.20
C ILE A 59 10.32 -11.30 -16.15
N ALA A 60 11.10 -12.39 -16.16
CA ALA A 60 10.57 -13.75 -16.05
C ALA A 60 9.83 -13.98 -14.72
N LEU A 61 10.37 -13.46 -13.60
CA LEU A 61 9.69 -13.49 -12.30
C LEU A 61 8.38 -12.71 -12.33
N LEU A 62 8.37 -11.49 -12.89
CA LEU A 62 7.16 -10.69 -13.01
C LEU A 62 6.07 -11.42 -13.82
N LEU A 63 6.42 -11.96 -14.99
CA LEU A 63 5.48 -12.72 -15.82
C LEU A 63 4.98 -13.99 -15.11
N LEU A 64 5.85 -14.68 -14.36
CA LEU A 64 5.45 -15.82 -13.53
C LEU A 64 4.45 -15.40 -12.46
N LEU A 65 4.69 -14.31 -11.75
CA LEU A 65 3.78 -13.80 -10.73
C LEU A 65 2.43 -13.41 -11.31
N LEU A 66 2.40 -12.72 -12.45
CA LEU A 66 1.16 -12.36 -13.14
C LEU A 66 0.40 -13.60 -13.60
N GLY A 67 1.09 -14.58 -14.18
CA GLY A 67 0.49 -15.85 -14.61
C GLY A 67 -0.08 -16.66 -13.45
N VAL A 68 0.67 -16.78 -12.35
CA VAL A 68 0.24 -17.53 -11.16
C VAL A 68 -0.87 -16.81 -10.42
N ALA A 69 -0.69 -15.53 -10.07
CA ALA A 69 -1.66 -14.79 -9.27
C ALA A 69 -2.92 -14.45 -10.06
N GLY A 70 -2.77 -13.91 -11.29
CA GLY A 70 -3.89 -13.61 -12.18
C GLY A 70 -4.61 -14.87 -12.65
N GLY A 71 -3.85 -15.92 -13.03
CA GLY A 71 -4.42 -17.20 -13.46
C GLY A 71 -5.15 -17.94 -12.34
N ALA A 72 -4.58 -17.98 -11.13
CA ALA A 72 -5.26 -18.55 -9.96
C ALA A 72 -6.50 -17.74 -9.57
N GLY A 73 -6.41 -16.40 -9.60
CA GLY A 73 -7.56 -15.51 -9.38
C GLY A 73 -8.68 -15.74 -10.40
N PHE A 74 -8.33 -15.90 -11.67
CA PHE A 74 -9.29 -16.22 -12.74
C PHE A 74 -9.94 -17.58 -12.55
N ALA A 75 -9.14 -18.63 -12.31
CA ALA A 75 -9.64 -19.97 -12.08
C ALA A 75 -10.56 -20.03 -10.85
N LEU A 76 -10.20 -19.34 -9.77
CA LEU A 76 -11.01 -19.24 -8.55
C LEU A 76 -12.33 -18.51 -8.80
N GLN A 77 -12.30 -17.36 -9.47
CA GLN A 77 -13.50 -16.62 -9.83
C GLN A 77 -14.44 -17.45 -10.71
N TRP A 78 -13.89 -18.09 -11.75
CA TRP A 78 -14.66 -18.96 -12.63
C TRP A 78 -15.31 -20.12 -11.86
N ALA A 79 -14.56 -20.77 -10.96
CA ALA A 79 -15.08 -21.86 -10.14
C ALA A 79 -16.20 -21.39 -9.19
N ILE A 80 -16.02 -20.23 -8.54
CA ILE A 80 -17.03 -19.63 -7.65
C ILE A 80 -18.32 -19.32 -8.40
N VAL A 81 -18.22 -18.63 -9.54
CA VAL A 81 -19.40 -18.27 -10.35
C VAL A 81 -20.13 -19.52 -10.84
N ARG A 82 -19.38 -20.56 -11.25
CA ARG A 82 -19.97 -21.81 -11.74
C ARG A 82 -20.68 -22.61 -10.64
N TRP A 83 -20.14 -22.60 -9.42
CA TRP A 83 -20.64 -23.38 -8.30
C TRP A 83 -21.74 -22.69 -7.51
N ALA A 84 -21.58 -21.39 -7.21
CA ALA A 84 -22.45 -20.65 -6.30
C ALA A 84 -23.62 -19.92 -7.00
N GLY A 85 -23.60 -19.78 -8.32
CA GLY A 85 -24.66 -19.10 -9.08
C GLY A 85 -24.92 -17.69 -8.52
N ASP A 86 -26.17 -17.39 -8.17
CA ASP A 86 -26.58 -16.08 -7.64
C ASP A 86 -25.90 -15.68 -6.32
N MET A 87 -25.31 -16.63 -5.58
CA MET A 87 -24.54 -16.38 -4.35
C MET A 87 -23.04 -16.18 -4.61
N ALA A 88 -22.60 -16.15 -5.87
CA ALA A 88 -21.19 -16.00 -6.22
C ALA A 88 -20.59 -14.73 -5.60
N TRP A 89 -21.33 -13.62 -5.58
CA TRP A 89 -20.84 -12.34 -5.08
C TRP A 89 -20.27 -12.43 -3.65
N PHE A 90 -20.90 -13.21 -2.76
CA PHE A 90 -20.46 -13.37 -1.37
C PHE A 90 -19.11 -14.09 -1.29
N TRP A 91 -18.96 -15.18 -2.06
CA TRP A 91 -17.74 -15.96 -2.11
C TRP A 91 -16.61 -15.21 -2.82
N LEU A 92 -16.93 -14.40 -3.83
CA LEU A 92 -15.99 -13.49 -4.47
C LEU A 92 -15.49 -12.43 -3.49
N ALA A 93 -16.38 -11.83 -2.69
CA ALA A 93 -16.00 -10.87 -1.66
C ALA A 93 -15.08 -11.51 -0.60
N LEU A 94 -15.42 -12.72 -0.16
CA LEU A 94 -14.60 -13.52 0.76
C LEU A 94 -13.21 -13.83 0.19
N ALA A 95 -13.14 -14.14 -1.10
CA ALA A 95 -11.88 -14.41 -1.80
C ALA A 95 -11.07 -13.15 -2.12
N ALA A 96 -11.71 -11.97 -2.18
CA ALA A 96 -11.05 -10.69 -2.46
C ALA A 96 -10.55 -9.99 -1.18
N TRP A 97 -11.30 -10.09 -0.07
CA TRP A 97 -11.02 -9.39 1.19
C TRP A 97 -9.54 -9.43 1.60
N PRO A 98 -8.82 -10.56 1.55
CA PRO A 98 -7.44 -10.62 2.04
C PRO A 98 -6.44 -9.81 1.19
N GLY A 99 -6.86 -9.33 0.02
CA GLY A 99 -6.07 -8.39 -0.78
C GLY A 99 -6.14 -6.94 -0.28
N LEU A 100 -7.11 -6.60 0.57
CA LEU A 100 -7.32 -5.27 1.16
C LEU A 100 -6.68 -5.18 2.55
N ALA A 101 -6.31 -3.98 2.99
CA ALA A 101 -5.56 -3.78 4.22
C ALA A 101 -6.03 -2.60 5.10
N GLN A 102 -7.32 -2.23 5.07
CA GLN A 102 -7.84 -1.09 5.85
C GLN A 102 -7.65 -1.30 7.36
N ARG A 103 -8.11 -2.44 7.87
CA ARG A 103 -8.00 -2.74 9.30
C ARG A 103 -6.55 -2.88 9.72
N SER A 104 -5.74 -3.56 8.91
CA SER A 104 -4.31 -3.77 9.17
C SER A 104 -3.57 -2.43 9.23
N LEU A 105 -3.79 -1.54 8.26
CA LEU A 105 -3.14 -0.24 8.20
C LEU A 105 -3.45 0.60 9.44
N TYR A 106 -4.73 0.70 9.83
CA TYR A 106 -5.10 1.38 11.07
C TYR A 106 -4.43 0.75 12.31
N ALA A 107 -4.41 -0.59 12.37
CA ALA A 107 -3.86 -1.32 13.51
C ALA A 107 -2.34 -1.12 13.69
N HIS A 108 -1.59 -0.90 12.60
CA HIS A 108 -0.16 -0.65 12.67
C HIS A 108 0.21 0.83 12.90
N VAL A 109 -0.61 1.78 12.42
CA VAL A 109 -0.33 3.22 12.59
C VAL A 109 -0.88 3.79 13.90
N ALA A 110 -2.01 3.30 14.39
CA ALA A 110 -2.62 3.79 15.64
C ALA A 110 -1.73 3.65 16.89
N PRO A 111 -0.93 2.58 17.07
CA PRO A 111 0.03 2.47 18.17
C PRO A 111 1.05 3.61 18.22
N VAL A 112 1.61 4.02 17.07
CA VAL A 112 2.55 5.14 16.97
C VAL A 112 1.92 6.42 17.52
N MET A 113 0.70 6.74 17.07
CA MET A 113 -0.05 7.90 17.56
C MET A 113 -0.30 7.84 19.07
N ARG A 114 -0.67 6.66 19.60
CA ARG A 114 -0.94 6.48 21.04
C ARG A 114 0.33 6.62 21.88
N ALA A 115 1.47 6.14 21.40
CA ALA A 115 2.76 6.27 22.09
C ALA A 115 3.19 7.74 22.15
N LEU A 116 3.14 8.46 21.02
CA LEU A 116 3.41 9.90 20.97
C LEU A 116 2.47 10.71 21.88
N ALA A 117 1.17 10.40 21.86
CA ALA A 117 0.20 11.08 22.72
C ALA A 117 0.42 10.86 24.23
N LYS A 118 1.18 9.82 24.61
CA LYS A 118 1.58 9.55 26.00
C LYS A 118 2.95 10.14 26.35
N GLY A 119 3.66 10.73 25.38
CA GLY A 119 5.06 11.16 25.55
C GLY A 119 6.06 10.01 25.63
N ASP A 120 5.68 8.80 25.21
CA ASP A 120 6.56 7.63 25.21
C ASP A 120 7.27 7.51 23.85
N LEU A 121 8.36 8.27 23.70
CA LEU A 121 9.11 8.33 22.45
C LEU A 121 9.79 6.99 22.11
N ASP A 122 10.22 6.22 23.11
CA ASP A 122 10.87 4.94 22.87
C ASP A 122 9.89 3.90 22.32
N GLU A 123 8.67 3.84 22.85
CA GLU A 123 7.60 3.03 22.25
C GLU A 123 7.19 3.54 20.87
N ALA A 124 7.17 4.88 20.68
CA ALA A 124 6.84 5.46 19.39
C ALA A 124 7.87 5.09 18.30
N ARG A 125 9.17 5.11 18.63
CA ARG A 125 10.25 4.64 17.75
C ARG A 125 10.13 3.16 17.42
N ARG A 126 9.90 2.32 18.43
CA ARG A 126 9.71 0.87 18.23
C ARG A 126 8.55 0.57 17.29
N THR A 127 7.39 1.16 17.56
CA THR A 127 6.16 0.90 16.80
C THR A 127 6.23 1.47 15.39
N VAL A 128 6.84 2.65 15.19
CA VAL A 128 7.00 3.20 13.84
C VAL A 128 8.01 2.37 13.02
N GLY A 129 9.02 1.79 13.67
CA GLY A 129 9.97 0.88 13.03
C GLY A 129 9.34 -0.40 12.45
N TRP A 130 8.11 -0.74 12.84
CA TRP A 130 7.38 -1.86 12.21
C TRP A 130 6.74 -1.50 10.88
N ILE A 131 6.60 -0.20 10.56
CA ILE A 131 5.92 0.29 9.35
C ILE A 131 6.81 1.09 8.41
N VAL A 132 8.05 1.40 8.83
CA VAL A 132 9.04 2.07 7.98
C VAL A 132 10.28 1.22 7.78
N GLY A 133 10.89 1.34 6.61
CA GLY A 133 12.20 0.74 6.30
C GLY A 133 13.40 1.65 6.59
N ARG A 134 13.26 2.67 7.45
CA ARG A 134 14.31 3.66 7.77
C ARG A 134 14.77 3.55 9.22
N ASP A 135 15.93 4.12 9.53
CA ASP A 135 16.44 4.18 10.90
C ASP A 135 15.48 4.97 11.80
N THR A 136 15.06 4.36 12.92
CA THR A 136 14.09 4.97 13.84
C THR A 136 14.67 5.39 15.18
N ASP A 137 15.79 4.79 15.59
CA ASP A 137 16.40 5.00 16.91
C ASP A 137 16.78 6.47 17.17
N SER A 138 17.15 7.20 16.13
CA SER A 138 17.52 8.62 16.22
C SER A 138 16.38 9.60 15.95
N LEU A 139 15.16 9.13 15.69
CA LEU A 139 14.03 10.03 15.37
C LEU A 139 13.57 10.78 16.62
N ASP A 140 13.36 12.08 16.50
CA ASP A 140 12.63 12.87 17.48
C ASP A 140 11.11 12.68 17.32
N GLU A 141 10.32 13.35 18.16
CA GLU A 141 8.85 13.25 18.12
C GLU A 141 8.31 13.60 16.72
N ALA A 142 8.85 14.64 16.11
CA ALA A 142 8.46 15.08 14.77
C ALA A 142 8.85 14.08 13.69
N GLY A 143 10.05 13.49 13.76
CA GLY A 143 10.50 12.44 12.86
C GLY A 143 9.63 11.18 12.93
N VAL A 144 9.21 10.78 14.13
CA VAL A 144 8.31 9.63 14.32
C VAL A 144 6.90 9.93 13.82
N ALA A 145 6.35 11.10 14.15
CA ALA A 145 5.04 11.51 13.65
C ALA A 145 5.03 11.60 12.12
N ARG A 146 6.07 12.21 11.54
CA ARG A 146 6.26 12.31 10.09
C ARG A 146 6.31 10.93 9.43
N ALA A 147 7.12 10.02 9.98
CA ALA A 147 7.21 8.63 9.53
C ALA A 147 5.85 7.92 9.50
N GLY A 148 5.08 8.03 10.59
CA GLY A 148 3.76 7.42 10.67
C GLY A 148 2.76 7.99 9.67
N ILE A 149 2.81 9.30 9.41
CA ILE A 149 1.91 9.97 8.45
C ILE A 149 2.26 9.62 7.00
N GLU A 150 3.56 9.58 6.66
CA GLU A 150 4.05 9.14 5.34
C GLU A 150 3.58 7.72 5.05
N SER A 151 3.90 6.77 5.94
CA SER A 151 3.47 5.38 5.81
C SER A 151 1.96 5.25 5.70
N LEU A 152 1.18 6.02 6.46
CA LEU A 152 -0.28 6.00 6.39
C LEU A 152 -0.81 6.45 5.03
N ALA A 153 -0.25 7.54 4.48
CA ALA A 153 -0.68 8.11 3.22
C ALA A 153 -0.30 7.21 2.03
N GLU A 154 0.96 6.77 1.97
CA GLU A 154 1.45 5.85 0.94
C GLU A 154 0.69 4.52 0.98
N SER A 155 0.59 3.90 2.16
CA SER A 155 -0.10 2.60 2.31
C SER A 155 -1.62 2.68 2.10
N PHE A 156 -2.24 3.87 2.18
CA PHE A 156 -3.64 4.01 1.78
C PHE A 156 -3.82 3.77 0.28
N CYS A 157 -2.88 4.25 -0.55
CA CYS A 157 -2.86 3.91 -1.97
C CYS A 157 -2.65 2.40 -2.15
N ASP A 158 -1.52 1.89 -1.64
CA ASP A 158 -1.03 0.56 -2.01
C ASP A 158 -1.80 -0.59 -1.36
N GLY A 159 -2.31 -0.35 -0.15
CA GLY A 159 -3.00 -1.34 0.65
C GLY A 159 -4.52 -1.33 0.50
N VAL A 160 -5.11 -0.23 0.00
CA VAL A 160 -6.57 -0.06 -0.03
C VAL A 160 -7.07 0.38 -1.40
N VAL A 161 -6.65 1.55 -1.90
CA VAL A 161 -7.23 2.13 -3.12
C VAL A 161 -6.85 1.31 -4.35
N ALA A 162 -5.58 0.95 -4.51
CA ALA A 162 -5.10 0.24 -5.69
C ALA A 162 -5.57 -1.22 -5.78
N PRO A 163 -5.52 -2.04 -4.71
CA PRO A 163 -6.11 -3.38 -4.75
C PRO A 163 -7.60 -3.35 -5.09
N LEU A 164 -8.36 -2.40 -4.51
CA LEU A 164 -9.77 -2.23 -4.80
C LEU A 164 -10.03 -1.79 -6.24
N PHE A 165 -9.23 -0.85 -6.75
CA PHE A 165 -9.33 -0.37 -8.13
C PHE A 165 -9.21 -1.55 -9.11
N TRP A 166 -8.21 -2.42 -8.91
CA TRP A 166 -8.02 -3.59 -9.75
C TRP A 166 -9.07 -4.69 -9.51
N LEU A 167 -9.62 -4.82 -8.29
CA LEU A 167 -10.77 -5.67 -8.03
C LEU A 167 -12.00 -5.25 -8.84
N VAL A 168 -12.30 -3.95 -8.85
CA VAL A 168 -13.47 -3.41 -9.57
C VAL A 168 -13.32 -3.57 -11.08
N LEU A 169 -12.11 -3.38 -11.62
CA LEU A 169 -11.87 -3.47 -13.06
C LEU A 169 -11.76 -4.90 -13.59
N LEU A 170 -11.09 -5.79 -12.86
CA LEU A 170 -10.68 -7.11 -13.35
C LEU A 170 -11.09 -8.26 -12.44
N GLY A 171 -11.82 -8.02 -11.35
CA GLY A 171 -12.25 -9.03 -10.39
C GLY A 171 -11.09 -9.61 -9.56
N LEU A 172 -11.23 -10.88 -9.16
CA LEU A 172 -10.18 -11.62 -8.44
C LEU A 172 -8.84 -11.65 -9.21
N PRO A 173 -8.79 -11.85 -10.54
CA PRO A 173 -7.53 -11.73 -11.29
C PRO A 173 -6.80 -10.41 -11.02
N GLY A 174 -7.53 -9.29 -11.00
CA GLY A 174 -6.96 -7.95 -10.85
C GLY A 174 -6.34 -7.72 -9.48
N ILE A 175 -7.12 -7.91 -8.41
CA ILE A 175 -6.63 -7.69 -7.05
C ILE A 175 -5.42 -8.58 -6.73
N TRP A 176 -5.43 -9.84 -7.14
CA TRP A 176 -4.34 -10.77 -6.85
C TRP A 176 -3.11 -10.51 -7.71
N ALA A 177 -3.27 -10.16 -8.99
CA ALA A 177 -2.15 -9.73 -9.83
C ALA A 177 -1.50 -8.46 -9.27
N TYR A 178 -2.30 -7.46 -8.89
CA TYR A 178 -1.80 -6.24 -8.25
C TYR A 178 -1.04 -6.56 -6.97
N LYS A 179 -1.62 -7.33 -6.05
CA LYS A 179 -0.94 -7.68 -4.79
C LYS A 179 0.36 -8.44 -5.02
N ALA A 180 0.44 -9.30 -6.03
CA ALA A 180 1.68 -9.98 -6.38
C ALA A 180 2.77 -9.01 -6.88
N VAL A 181 2.39 -8.04 -7.72
CA VAL A 181 3.31 -7.00 -8.24
C VAL A 181 3.77 -6.08 -7.12
N ASN A 182 2.84 -5.56 -6.32
CA ASN A 182 3.15 -4.69 -5.19
C ASN A 182 4.05 -5.39 -4.14
N THR A 183 3.86 -6.69 -3.92
CA THR A 183 4.76 -7.48 -3.07
C THR A 183 6.16 -7.63 -3.70
N ALA A 184 6.24 -7.80 -5.02
CA ALA A 184 7.52 -7.85 -5.71
C ALA A 184 8.25 -6.50 -5.63
N ASP A 185 7.57 -5.38 -5.84
CA ASP A 185 8.18 -4.07 -5.69
C ASP A 185 8.69 -3.82 -4.26
N SER A 186 7.89 -4.15 -3.24
CA SER A 186 8.30 -4.00 -1.84
C SER A 186 9.51 -4.87 -1.44
N MET A 187 9.74 -6.00 -2.11
CA MET A 187 10.82 -6.93 -1.76
C MET A 187 12.08 -6.77 -2.61
N ILE A 188 11.92 -6.44 -3.89
CA ILE A 188 13.01 -6.41 -4.85
C ILE A 188 13.00 -5.14 -5.71
N GLY A 189 12.09 -4.19 -5.55
CA GLY A 189 11.99 -2.96 -6.35
C GLY A 189 13.02 -1.88 -6.03
N HIS A 190 13.95 -2.15 -5.11
CA HIS A 190 14.95 -1.18 -4.64
C HIS A 190 15.94 -0.76 -5.74
N LYS A 191 16.42 0.49 -5.68
CA LYS A 191 17.37 1.05 -6.66
C LYS A 191 18.81 0.64 -6.36
N GLU A 192 19.05 0.08 -5.19
CA GLU A 192 20.33 -0.33 -4.67
C GLU A 192 20.67 -1.78 -5.05
N ALA A 193 21.96 -2.12 -5.03
CA ALA A 193 22.38 -3.51 -5.17
C ALA A 193 21.88 -4.34 -3.96
N PRO A 194 21.45 -5.59 -4.14
CA PRO A 194 21.54 -6.41 -5.35
C PRO A 194 20.25 -6.38 -6.20
N PHE A 195 19.48 -5.31 -6.20
CA PHE A 195 18.16 -5.32 -6.87
C PHE A 195 18.03 -4.36 -8.06
N THR A 196 18.94 -3.40 -8.21
CA THR A 196 18.92 -2.39 -9.29
C THR A 196 18.51 -2.92 -10.67
N ASP A 197 19.04 -4.08 -11.09
CA ASP A 197 18.72 -4.71 -12.38
C ASP A 197 17.59 -5.75 -12.29
N PHE A 198 17.59 -6.61 -11.27
CA PHE A 198 16.63 -7.71 -11.15
C PHE A 198 15.21 -7.21 -10.79
N GLY A 199 15.14 -6.20 -9.94
CA GLY A 199 13.92 -5.55 -9.46
C GLY A 199 13.25 -4.62 -10.45
N TRP A 200 14.00 -4.15 -11.45
CA TRP A 200 13.60 -3.03 -12.30
C TRP A 200 12.22 -3.21 -12.94
N ALA A 201 11.91 -4.41 -13.42
CA ALA A 201 10.63 -4.69 -14.06
C ALA A 201 9.46 -4.62 -13.07
N ALA A 202 9.65 -5.12 -11.84
CA ALA A 202 8.62 -5.07 -10.79
C ALA A 202 8.32 -3.61 -10.41
N ALA A 203 9.37 -2.82 -10.15
CA ALA A 203 9.21 -1.40 -9.80
C ALA A 203 8.51 -0.58 -10.88
N ARG A 204 8.90 -0.78 -12.16
CA ARG A 204 8.26 -0.05 -13.27
C ARG A 204 6.83 -0.48 -13.53
N PHE A 205 6.51 -1.76 -13.32
CA PHE A 205 5.16 -2.25 -13.52
C PHE A 205 4.26 -1.85 -12.34
N ASP A 206 4.76 -1.85 -11.10
CA ASP A 206 4.05 -1.30 -9.95
C ASP A 206 3.75 0.19 -10.14
N ASP A 207 4.74 0.98 -10.56
CA ASP A 207 4.58 2.40 -10.92
C ASP A 207 3.44 2.60 -11.93
N LEU A 208 3.32 1.71 -12.93
CA LEU A 208 2.24 1.76 -13.92
C LEU A 208 0.88 1.43 -13.29
N LEU A 209 0.80 0.36 -12.49
CA LEU A 209 -0.45 -0.08 -11.87
C LEU A 209 -0.98 0.92 -10.83
N ASN A 210 -0.10 1.67 -10.18
CA ASN A 210 -0.44 2.67 -9.16
C ASN A 210 -0.68 4.07 -9.74
N TRP A 211 -0.51 4.30 -11.04
CA TRP A 211 -0.64 5.63 -11.65
C TRP A 211 -2.03 6.25 -11.44
N ALA A 212 -3.10 5.54 -11.76
CA ALA A 212 -4.46 6.02 -11.52
C ALA A 212 -4.87 5.92 -10.03
N PRO A 213 -4.61 4.79 -9.33
CA PRO A 213 -4.92 4.67 -7.91
C PRO A 213 -4.30 5.73 -7.01
N ALA A 214 -3.04 6.13 -7.23
CA ALA A 214 -2.37 7.12 -6.39
C ALA A 214 -3.02 8.52 -6.49
N ARG A 215 -3.48 8.90 -7.69
CA ARG A 215 -4.24 10.12 -7.90
C ARG A 215 -5.58 10.05 -7.19
N LEU A 216 -6.31 8.93 -7.34
CA LEU A 216 -7.56 8.70 -6.63
C LEU A 216 -7.36 8.77 -5.11
N ALA A 217 -6.31 8.15 -4.57
CA ALA A 217 -5.97 8.21 -3.16
C ALA A 217 -5.74 9.65 -2.69
N GLY A 218 -4.93 10.43 -3.42
CA GLY A 218 -4.70 11.84 -3.14
C GLY A 218 -5.99 12.68 -3.16
N LEU A 219 -6.87 12.47 -4.15
CA LEU A 219 -8.18 13.13 -4.24
C LEU A 219 -9.04 12.81 -3.01
N LEU A 220 -9.15 11.54 -2.64
CA LEU A 220 -9.93 11.09 -1.48
C LEU A 220 -9.40 11.69 -0.17
N LEU A 221 -8.08 11.74 0.01
CA LEU A 221 -7.46 12.37 1.17
C LEU A 221 -7.73 13.88 1.22
N CYS A 222 -7.69 14.57 0.07
CA CYS A 222 -8.00 16.00 0.02
C CYS A 222 -9.46 16.30 0.38
N ILE A 223 -10.41 15.50 -0.11
CA ILE A 223 -11.84 15.62 0.23
C ILE A 223 -12.05 15.32 1.72
N ALA A 224 -11.51 14.20 2.20
CA ALA A 224 -11.61 13.78 3.59
C ALA A 224 -10.99 14.80 4.57
N GLY A 225 -9.89 15.43 4.16
CA GLY A 225 -9.18 16.45 4.93
C GLY A 225 -9.73 17.87 4.79
N GLY A 226 -10.67 18.11 3.86
CA GLY A 226 -11.21 19.43 3.56
C GLY A 226 -10.18 20.41 3.00
N GLY A 227 -9.13 19.93 2.32
CA GLY A 227 -8.01 20.76 1.87
C GLY A 227 -6.87 19.95 1.26
N GLY A 228 -5.69 20.55 1.15
CA GLY A 228 -4.49 19.87 0.64
C GLY A 228 -4.29 19.91 -0.88
N TRP A 229 -5.31 20.33 -1.65
CA TRP A 229 -5.28 20.43 -3.11
C TRP A 229 -4.05 21.13 -3.69
N SER A 230 -3.74 22.33 -3.19
CA SER A 230 -2.61 23.13 -3.68
C SER A 230 -1.26 22.46 -3.40
N VAL A 231 -1.11 21.82 -2.24
CA VAL A 231 0.12 21.11 -1.87
C VAL A 231 0.24 19.83 -2.69
N MET A 232 -0.83 19.05 -2.83
CA MET A 232 -0.88 17.87 -3.68
C MET A 232 -0.42 18.20 -5.10
N TRP A 233 -1.00 19.23 -5.73
CA TRP A 233 -0.65 19.58 -7.10
C TRP A 233 0.77 20.13 -7.26
N ARG A 234 1.24 20.93 -6.29
CA ARG A 234 2.57 21.55 -6.34
C ARG A 234 3.70 20.55 -6.03
N ASP A 235 3.49 19.69 -5.03
CA ASP A 235 4.57 18.94 -4.37
C ASP A 235 4.52 17.43 -4.65
N HIS A 236 3.53 16.90 -5.38
CA HIS A 236 3.49 15.44 -5.66
C HIS A 236 4.74 14.93 -6.38
N GLY A 237 5.46 15.80 -7.10
CA GLY A 237 6.70 15.49 -7.80
C GLY A 237 7.94 15.48 -6.90
N SER A 238 7.83 15.91 -5.65
CA SER A 238 8.92 15.93 -4.66
C SER A 238 9.16 14.56 -4.01
N HIS A 239 8.82 13.47 -4.70
CA HIS A 239 9.02 12.11 -4.23
C HIS A 239 9.74 11.27 -5.30
N ALA A 240 10.52 10.26 -4.88
CA ALA A 240 11.30 9.43 -5.80
C ALA A 240 10.43 8.46 -6.62
N SER A 241 9.29 8.06 -6.05
CA SER A 241 8.21 7.36 -6.75
C SER A 241 7.27 8.38 -7.41
N PRO A 242 6.87 8.18 -8.68
CA PRO A 242 5.91 9.04 -9.38
C PRO A 242 4.49 9.02 -8.77
N ASN A 243 4.23 8.06 -7.86
CA ASN A 243 2.92 7.79 -7.31
C ASN A 243 2.80 8.18 -5.85
N ALA A 244 3.74 7.75 -4.99
CA ALA A 244 3.63 7.95 -3.53
C ALA A 244 3.54 9.43 -3.11
N GLY A 245 4.13 10.35 -3.89
CA GLY A 245 4.02 11.79 -3.63
C GLY A 245 2.59 12.35 -3.70
N TRP A 246 1.66 11.72 -4.44
CA TRP A 246 0.26 12.18 -4.52
C TRP A 246 -0.48 12.09 -3.18
N PRO A 247 -0.61 10.91 -2.54
CA PRO A 247 -1.26 10.81 -1.25
C PRO A 247 -0.49 11.51 -0.13
N GLU A 248 0.85 11.49 -0.14
CA GLU A 248 1.66 12.19 0.86
C GLU A 248 1.45 13.71 0.81
N ALA A 249 1.50 14.31 -0.38
CA ALA A 249 1.30 15.75 -0.54
C ALA A 249 -0.13 16.19 -0.22
N ALA A 250 -1.13 15.36 -0.54
CA ALA A 250 -2.51 15.56 -0.09
C ALA A 250 -2.61 15.59 1.44
N MET A 251 -1.99 14.61 2.11
CA MET A 251 -2.00 14.50 3.58
C MET A 251 -1.25 15.67 4.22
N ALA A 252 -0.05 16.01 3.75
CA ALA A 252 0.76 17.14 4.22
C ALA A 252 -0.04 18.45 4.16
N GLY A 253 -0.71 18.70 3.02
CA GLY A 253 -1.50 19.90 2.82
C GLY A 253 -2.78 19.95 3.67
N ALA A 254 -3.49 18.83 3.84
CA ALA A 254 -4.68 18.75 4.69
C ALA A 254 -4.36 18.94 6.18
N LEU A 255 -3.17 18.49 6.60
CA LEU A 255 -2.67 18.64 7.97
C LEU A 255 -1.95 19.97 8.20
N ARG A 256 -1.54 20.67 7.14
CA ARG A 256 -0.69 21.88 7.17
C ARG A 256 0.64 21.62 7.87
N ILE A 257 1.29 20.53 7.48
CA ILE A 257 2.61 20.11 7.97
C ILE A 257 3.60 19.96 6.80
N ARG A 258 4.86 19.67 7.12
CA ARG A 258 5.87 19.22 6.16
C ARG A 258 6.19 17.73 6.34
N LEU A 259 6.25 17.00 5.24
CA LEU A 259 6.62 15.59 5.16
C LEU A 259 7.87 15.40 4.28
N ALA A 260 8.36 14.16 4.20
CA ALA A 260 9.62 13.75 3.61
C ALA A 260 10.82 14.42 4.32
N GLY A 261 11.50 15.33 3.62
CA GLY A 261 12.71 15.99 4.13
C GLY A 261 13.88 15.02 4.33
N PRO A 262 14.96 15.47 4.99
CA PRO A 262 16.12 14.63 5.23
C PRO A 262 15.77 13.37 6.04
N ILE A 263 16.18 12.21 5.52
CA ILE A 263 15.92 10.88 6.11
C ILE A 263 17.23 10.11 6.21
N ARG A 264 17.42 9.36 7.31
CA ARG A 264 18.58 8.49 7.50
C ARG A 264 18.22 7.03 7.19
N TYR A 265 19.03 6.37 6.36
CA TYR A 265 18.97 4.93 6.07
C TYR A 265 20.35 4.33 6.30
N ASP A 266 20.45 3.25 7.07
CA ASP A 266 21.71 2.55 7.34
C ASP A 266 22.84 3.50 7.80
N GLY A 267 22.48 4.50 8.62
CA GLY A 267 23.41 5.52 9.09
C GLY A 267 23.71 6.66 8.10
N VAL A 268 23.25 6.60 6.84
CA VAL A 268 23.51 7.60 5.80
C VAL A 268 22.35 8.59 5.69
N LEU A 269 22.64 9.89 5.70
CA LEU A 269 21.64 10.94 5.52
C LEU A 269 21.36 11.16 4.03
N HIS A 270 20.10 11.02 3.64
CA HIS A 270 19.59 11.33 2.32
C HIS A 270 18.82 12.65 2.38
N ASP A 271 19.29 13.65 1.62
CA ASP A 271 18.65 14.96 1.51
C ASP A 271 17.46 14.88 0.54
N LYS A 272 16.31 14.37 1.01
CA LYS A 272 15.08 14.36 0.22
C LYS A 272 14.40 15.74 0.29
N PRO A 273 13.78 16.20 -0.80
CA PRO A 273 13.01 17.43 -0.77
C PRO A 273 11.83 17.33 0.21
N TRP A 274 11.41 18.46 0.76
CA TRP A 274 10.23 18.55 1.60
C TRP A 274 8.95 18.53 0.76
N ILE A 275 7.91 17.91 1.30
CA ILE A 275 6.53 17.96 0.78
C ILE A 275 5.70 18.82 1.73
N GLY A 276 5.07 19.86 1.23
CA GLY A 276 4.38 20.86 2.05
C GLY A 276 5.32 21.92 2.64
N ALA A 277 4.73 22.96 3.21
CA ALA A 277 5.44 24.10 3.82
C ALA A 277 4.87 24.46 5.20
N GLY A 278 4.21 23.50 5.85
CA GLY A 278 3.56 23.68 7.13
C GLY A 278 4.49 23.49 8.34
N GLY A 279 3.87 23.34 9.52
CA GLY A 279 4.59 23.06 10.76
C GLY A 279 5.19 21.65 10.81
N GLU A 280 5.88 21.34 11.90
CA GLU A 280 6.32 19.98 12.19
C GLU A 280 5.15 19.04 12.47
N ALA A 281 5.35 17.75 12.18
CA ALA A 281 4.40 16.72 12.57
C ALA A 281 4.47 16.46 14.08
N ASP A 282 3.34 16.17 14.70
CA ASP A 282 3.26 15.84 16.13
C ASP A 282 2.17 14.77 16.38
N ALA A 283 1.94 14.44 17.66
CA ALA A 283 0.88 13.52 18.05
C ALA A 283 -0.53 13.98 17.60
N HIS A 284 -0.78 15.30 17.53
CA HIS A 284 -2.06 15.85 17.09
C HIS A 284 -2.26 15.65 15.59
N ALA A 285 -1.23 15.88 14.78
CA ALA A 285 -1.20 15.64 13.36
C ALA A 285 -1.44 14.16 13.04
N MET A 286 -0.79 13.23 13.76
CA MET A 286 -1.03 11.78 13.65
C MET A 286 -2.49 11.41 13.91
N ARG A 287 -3.09 11.98 14.97
CA ARG A 287 -4.51 11.74 15.29
C ARG A 287 -5.43 12.25 14.19
N LYS A 288 -5.14 13.44 13.65
CA LYS A 288 -5.90 14.02 12.53
C LYS A 288 -5.71 13.21 11.25
N ALA A 289 -4.50 12.74 10.96
CA ALA A 289 -4.19 11.88 9.81
C ALA A 289 -5.02 10.59 9.83
N LEU A 290 -5.11 9.91 10.97
CA LEU A 290 -5.96 8.72 11.14
C LEU A 290 -7.44 9.02 10.91
N ARG A 291 -7.94 10.20 11.31
CA ARG A 291 -9.33 10.60 11.04
C ARG A 291 -9.56 10.86 9.55
N ILE A 292 -8.63 11.55 8.88
CA ILE A 292 -8.68 11.78 7.43
C ILE A 292 -8.68 10.44 6.70
N TYR A 293 -7.79 9.53 7.09
CA TYR A 293 -7.72 8.17 6.55
C TYR A 293 -9.05 7.41 6.69
N LEU A 294 -9.66 7.41 7.88
CA LEU A 294 -10.96 6.74 8.09
C LEU A 294 -12.07 7.38 7.23
N SER A 295 -12.13 8.70 7.16
CA SER A 295 -13.07 9.42 6.28
C SER A 295 -12.83 9.10 4.81
N ALA A 296 -11.57 8.99 4.37
CA ALA A 296 -11.21 8.63 3.00
C ALA A 296 -11.61 7.18 2.67
N CYS A 297 -11.51 6.25 3.63
CA CYS A 297 -12.04 4.89 3.47
C CYS A 297 -13.57 4.91 3.29
N LEU A 298 -14.31 5.70 4.09
CA LEU A 298 -15.77 5.82 3.94
C LEU A 298 -16.17 6.45 2.61
N LEU A 299 -15.43 7.45 2.13
CA LEU A 299 -15.64 8.03 0.80
C LEU A 299 -15.40 6.99 -0.31
N LEU A 300 -14.36 6.17 -0.16
CA LEU A 300 -14.08 5.07 -1.08
C LEU A 300 -15.23 4.06 -1.10
N TRP A 301 -15.80 3.71 0.06
CA TRP A 301 -16.97 2.84 0.14
C TRP A 301 -18.18 3.43 -0.59
N GLY A 302 -18.43 4.72 -0.40
CA GLY A 302 -19.51 5.43 -1.10
C GLY A 302 -19.30 5.41 -2.61
N LEU A 303 -18.08 5.67 -3.08
CA LEU A 303 -17.72 5.60 -4.50
C LEU A 303 -17.93 4.19 -5.07
N THR A 304 -17.51 3.15 -4.34
CA THR A 304 -17.70 1.75 -4.73
C THR A 304 -19.18 1.38 -4.80
N ALA A 305 -19.97 1.79 -3.80
CA ALA A 305 -21.42 1.54 -3.78
C ALA A 305 -22.13 2.21 -4.96
N ILE A 306 -21.75 3.44 -5.31
CA ILE A 306 -22.29 4.14 -6.49
C ILE A 306 -21.92 3.40 -7.77
N TRP A 307 -20.65 3.01 -7.92
CA TRP A 307 -20.19 2.26 -9.09
C TRP A 307 -20.96 0.95 -9.28
N GLU A 308 -21.05 0.13 -8.23
CA GLU A 308 -21.76 -1.15 -8.26
C GLU A 308 -23.27 -0.98 -8.50
N SER A 309 -23.85 0.17 -8.14
CA SER A 309 -25.28 0.43 -8.41
C SER A 309 -25.62 0.77 -9.87
N ILE A 310 -24.62 1.18 -10.66
CA ILE A 310 -24.79 1.62 -12.05
C ILE A 310 -24.45 0.50 -13.04
N GLY A 311 -23.59 -0.45 -12.65
CA GLY A 311 -23.19 -1.62 -13.44
C GLY A 311 -24.15 -2.80 -13.30
#